data_AF-A0AA43IJ56-F1
#
_entry.id   AF-A0AA43IJ56-F1
#
_cell.length_a   1.000
_cell.length_b   1.000
_cell.length_c   1.000
_cell.angle_alpha   90.00
_cell.angle_beta   90.00
_cell.angle_gamma   90.00
#
_symmetry.space_group_name_H-M   'P 1'
#
loop_
_entity.id
_entity.type
_entity.pdbx_description
1 polymer ?
#
loop_
_entity_poly.entity_id
_entity_poly.type
_entity_poly.pdbx_seq_one_letter_code
_entity_poly.pdbx_strand_id
1 'polypeptide(L)'
;MFSISSWLHLRIPFSYFLLPVFLFSLTISPNVTAEGVLWTFIIIHIFLYPASNGYNSYFDKDEKSIGGLKNPPPVKRGLYYLSLSFDAIAILLGYFAIHLTFAIMLLIYGLVSKAYSHPGIRLKKYSIIGWFVAGLFQGLFTFVMCYVGINSYALENSLSMSVGVPGLLCSGMLWANYPMTQIYQHEEDGKRGDKTLSRMLGIRGTFYFVAVVFALVTLGFVLYLNKNYSAKYSFTYVTAMGPVIIYFIYWFIKVYKNATKADFKHTMWLNFLSATCLNGFFIYLFLYARNYIQLFD
;
A
#
# COMPACT_ATOMS: atom_id res chain seq x y z
N MET A 1 -9.43 9.44 26.96
CA MET A 1 -9.10 10.20 25.73
C MET A 1 -8.93 9.28 24.52
N PHE A 2 -8.20 8.17 24.65
CA PHE A 2 -8.10 7.14 23.61
C PHE A 2 -8.98 5.93 23.97
N SER A 3 -9.98 5.65 23.13
CA SER A 3 -10.94 4.57 23.36
C SER A 3 -10.60 3.35 22.50
N ILE A 4 -11.14 2.17 22.82
CA ILE A 4 -11.02 0.97 21.97
C ILE A 4 -11.46 1.27 20.52
N SER A 5 -12.54 2.05 20.35
CA SER A 5 -12.97 2.53 19.02
C SER A 5 -11.85 3.26 18.28
N SER A 6 -11.12 4.17 18.95
CA SER A 6 -10.00 4.90 18.36
C SER A 6 -8.88 3.97 17.89
N TRP A 7 -8.54 2.95 18.69
CA TRP A 7 -7.52 1.97 18.33
C TRP A 7 -7.93 1.07 17.15
N LEU A 8 -9.21 0.71 17.04
CA LEU A 8 -9.72 -0.06 15.91
C LEU A 8 -9.60 0.70 14.58
N HIS A 9 -9.84 2.02 14.60
CA HIS A 9 -9.76 2.88 13.42
C HIS A 9 -8.33 3.13 12.92
N LEU A 10 -7.31 2.97 13.77
CA LEU A 10 -5.91 2.96 13.34
C LEU A 10 -5.62 1.79 12.38
N ARG A 11 -6.38 0.70 12.47
CA ARG A 11 -6.27 -0.46 11.57
C ARG A 11 -4.82 -0.94 11.40
N ILE A 12 -4.10 -1.10 12.51
CA ILE A 12 -2.70 -1.55 12.51
C ILE A 12 -2.49 -2.83 11.66
N PRO A 13 -3.38 -3.85 11.71
CA PRO A 13 -3.23 -5.04 10.86
C PRO A 13 -3.30 -4.76 9.35
N PHE A 14 -3.88 -3.64 8.92
CA PHE A 14 -3.94 -3.24 7.51
C PHE A 14 -2.54 -3.01 6.91
N SER A 15 -1.55 -2.68 7.74
CA SER A 15 -0.15 -2.55 7.32
C SER A 15 0.40 -3.81 6.67
N TYR A 16 -0.17 -4.99 6.95
CA TYR A 16 0.17 -6.24 6.26
C TYR A 16 -0.01 -6.15 4.73
N PHE A 17 -1.04 -5.43 4.25
CA PHE A 17 -1.30 -5.27 2.83
C PHE A 17 -0.31 -4.33 2.13
N LEU A 18 0.44 -3.53 2.89
CA LEU A 18 1.44 -2.59 2.40
C LEU A 18 2.88 -3.09 2.59
N LEU A 19 3.05 -4.18 3.34
CA LEU A 19 4.32 -4.84 3.58
C LEU A 19 5.10 -5.22 2.30
N PRO A 20 4.47 -5.61 1.17
CA PRO A 20 5.22 -5.93 -0.05
C PRO A 20 6.14 -4.81 -0.53
N VAL A 21 5.73 -3.54 -0.37
CA VAL A 21 6.54 -2.38 -0.79
C VAL A 21 7.82 -2.28 0.04
N PHE A 22 7.72 -2.49 1.36
CA PHE A 22 8.87 -2.53 2.25
C PHE A 22 9.80 -3.70 1.93
N LEU A 23 9.25 -4.91 1.76
CA LEU A 23 10.05 -6.09 1.46
C LEU A 23 10.79 -5.97 0.13
N PHE A 24 10.14 -5.42 -0.91
CA PHE A 24 10.83 -5.21 -2.18
C PHE A 24 11.95 -4.16 -2.07
N SER A 25 11.73 -3.09 -1.30
CA SER A 25 12.76 -2.09 -1.01
C SER A 25 13.95 -2.71 -0.25
N LEU A 26 13.66 -3.58 0.72
CA LEU A 26 14.66 -4.36 1.44
C LEU A 26 15.47 -5.31 0.54
N THR A 27 14.81 -5.97 -0.41
CA THR A 27 15.47 -6.85 -1.40
C THR A 27 16.60 -6.13 -2.13
N ILE A 28 16.38 -4.90 -2.59
CA ILE A 28 17.34 -4.19 -3.44
C ILE A 28 18.31 -3.27 -2.67
N SER A 29 18.11 -3.11 -1.37
CA SER A 29 18.88 -2.16 -0.55
C SER A 29 20.33 -2.62 -0.39
N PRO A 30 21.36 -1.91 -0.86
CA PRO A 30 22.74 -2.40 -0.79
C PRO A 30 23.25 -2.58 0.65
N ASN A 31 22.84 -1.74 1.59
CA ASN A 31 23.35 -1.72 2.97
C ASN A 31 22.25 -2.03 3.96
N VAL A 32 22.06 -3.32 4.23
CA VAL A 32 21.05 -3.78 5.17
C VAL A 32 21.67 -3.93 6.55
N THR A 33 21.23 -3.10 7.49
CA THR A 33 21.54 -3.23 8.92
C THR A 33 20.30 -3.70 9.68
N ALA A 34 20.48 -4.47 10.76
CA ALA A 34 19.35 -4.92 11.58
C ALA A 34 18.55 -3.73 12.15
N GLU A 35 19.26 -2.68 12.56
CA GLU A 35 18.67 -1.45 13.08
C GLU A 35 17.86 -0.68 12.04
N GLY A 36 18.41 -0.46 10.83
CA GLY A 36 17.72 0.23 9.74
C GLY A 36 16.45 -0.50 9.31
N VAL A 37 16.50 -1.84 9.22
CA VAL A 37 15.33 -2.68 8.94
C VAL A 37 14.29 -2.57 10.05
N LEU A 38 14.69 -2.73 11.31
CA LEU A 38 13.80 -2.73 12.47
C LEU A 38 13.07 -1.38 12.62
N TRP A 39 13.82 -0.27 12.63
CA TRP A 39 13.23 1.05 12.82
C TRP A 39 12.38 1.47 11.63
N THR A 40 12.83 1.22 10.39
CA THR A 40 12.02 1.53 9.21
C THR A 40 10.70 0.74 9.24
N PHE A 41 10.76 -0.55 9.59
CA PHE A 41 9.57 -1.38 9.71
C PHE A 41 8.61 -0.84 10.78
N ILE A 42 9.09 -0.61 12.01
CA ILE A 42 8.27 -0.12 13.12
C ILE A 42 7.65 1.24 12.79
N ILE A 43 8.45 2.19 12.34
CA ILE A 43 7.99 3.56 12.08
C ILE A 43 6.89 3.57 11.01
N ILE A 44 7.08 2.82 9.92
CA ILE A 44 6.12 2.83 8.82
C ILE A 44 4.87 2.02 9.15
N HIS A 45 5.02 0.79 9.64
CA HIS A 45 3.90 -0.17 9.74
C HIS A 45 3.11 -0.02 11.04
N ILE A 46 3.73 0.49 12.11
CA ILE A 46 3.08 0.63 13.41
C ILE A 46 2.62 2.07 13.65
N PHE A 47 3.33 3.07 13.12
CA PHE A 47 3.00 4.49 13.35
C PHE A 47 2.43 5.19 12.11
N LEU A 48 3.17 5.28 11.00
CA LEU A 48 2.78 6.10 9.86
C LEU A 48 1.49 5.64 9.15
N TYR A 49 1.41 4.35 8.77
CA TYR A 49 0.19 3.84 8.12
C TYR A 49 -1.00 3.88 9.06
N PRO A 50 -0.87 3.48 10.35
CA PRO A 50 -2.00 3.55 11.25
C PRO A 50 -2.47 4.99 11.54
N ALA A 51 -1.55 5.96 11.61
CA ALA A 51 -1.90 7.38 11.68
C ALA A 51 -2.73 7.83 10.47
N SER A 52 -2.29 7.47 9.26
CA SER A 52 -3.00 7.77 8.01
C SER A 52 -4.41 7.17 7.97
N ASN A 53 -4.53 5.91 8.40
CA ASN A 53 -5.81 5.21 8.47
C ASN A 53 -6.76 5.85 9.48
N GLY A 54 -6.26 6.20 10.67
CA GLY A 54 -7.06 6.83 11.72
C GLY A 54 -7.50 8.24 11.34
N TYR A 55 -6.62 9.04 10.72
CA TYR A 55 -6.96 10.38 10.25
C TYR A 55 -8.01 10.32 9.14
N ASN A 56 -7.86 9.40 8.18
CA ASN A 56 -8.84 9.16 7.14
C ASN A 56 -10.21 8.80 7.75
N SER A 57 -10.26 7.82 8.64
CA SER A 57 -11.49 7.41 9.32
C SER A 57 -12.12 8.54 10.13
N TYR A 58 -11.32 9.44 10.72
CA TYR A 58 -11.83 10.58 11.49
C TYR A 58 -12.69 11.53 10.65
N PHE A 59 -12.24 11.82 9.41
CA PHE A 59 -12.95 12.73 8.51
C PHE A 59 -14.04 12.05 7.69
N ASP A 60 -13.87 10.77 7.36
CA ASP A 60 -14.86 10.03 6.58
C ASP A 60 -16.05 9.54 7.39
N LYS A 61 -15.83 9.23 8.67
CA LYS A 61 -16.87 8.78 9.62
C LYS A 61 -17.75 7.67 9.03
N ASP A 62 -17.13 6.73 8.30
CA ASP A 62 -17.84 5.63 7.64
C ASP A 62 -18.68 4.82 8.64
N GLU A 63 -19.93 4.57 8.26
CA GLU A 63 -20.82 3.67 9.00
C GLU A 63 -20.80 2.25 8.42
N LYS A 64 -20.50 2.14 7.12
CA LYS A 64 -20.29 0.86 6.42
C LYS A 64 -18.84 0.40 6.51
N SER A 65 -18.62 -0.87 6.16
CA SER A 65 -17.29 -1.48 6.14
C SER A 65 -16.24 -0.59 5.44
N ILE A 66 -15.03 -0.60 5.97
CA ILE A 66 -13.83 0.04 5.40
C ILE A 66 -12.70 -0.98 5.36
N GLY A 67 -11.66 -0.74 4.56
CA GLY A 67 -10.53 -1.68 4.44
C GLY A 67 -9.98 -2.09 5.80
N GLY A 68 -9.95 -3.39 6.10
CA GLY A 68 -9.48 -3.95 7.37
C GLY A 68 -10.48 -3.89 8.55
N LEU A 69 -11.65 -3.27 8.39
CA LEU A 69 -12.65 -3.11 9.47
C LEU A 69 -14.07 -3.24 8.94
N LYS A 70 -14.68 -4.41 9.13
CA LYS A 70 -16.01 -4.76 8.59
C LYS A 70 -17.15 -3.94 9.20
N ASN A 71 -17.10 -3.74 10.52
CA ASN A 71 -18.13 -3.02 11.27
C ASN A 71 -17.44 -1.88 12.05
N PRO A 72 -17.20 -0.72 11.43
CA PRO A 72 -16.51 0.37 12.11
C PRO A 72 -17.36 0.89 13.27
N PRO A 73 -16.80 1.03 14.49
CA PRO A 73 -17.50 1.70 15.58
C PRO A 73 -17.60 3.21 15.31
N PRO A 74 -18.55 3.93 15.94
CA PRO A 74 -18.64 5.37 15.81
C PRO A 74 -17.32 6.06 16.17
N VAL A 75 -16.91 7.01 15.33
CA VAL A 75 -15.68 7.78 15.48
C VAL A 75 -15.81 8.77 16.63
N LYS A 76 -14.76 8.88 17.45
CA LYS A 76 -14.65 9.85 18.55
C LYS A 76 -13.54 10.87 18.28
N ARG A 77 -13.65 12.08 18.86
CA ARG A 77 -12.62 13.13 18.77
C ARG A 77 -11.22 12.66 19.16
N GLY A 78 -11.11 11.70 20.09
CA GLY A 78 -9.84 11.09 20.47
C GLY A 78 -9.06 10.44 19.33
N LEU A 79 -9.74 9.96 18.27
CA LEU A 79 -9.07 9.37 17.10
C LEU A 79 -8.22 10.39 16.34
N TYR A 80 -8.70 11.63 16.24
CA TYR A 80 -7.95 12.71 15.58
C TYR A 80 -6.61 12.96 16.26
N TYR A 81 -6.64 13.18 17.57
CA TYR A 81 -5.43 13.40 18.36
C TYR A 81 -4.52 12.17 18.38
N LEU A 82 -5.09 10.96 18.48
CA LEU A 82 -4.31 9.72 18.45
C LEU A 82 -3.55 9.56 17.12
N SER A 83 -4.23 9.85 16.00
CA SER A 83 -3.62 9.77 14.66
C SER A 83 -2.48 10.78 14.51
N LEU A 84 -2.70 12.03 14.95
CA LEU A 84 -1.65 13.06 14.94
C LEU A 84 -0.48 12.72 15.87
N SER A 85 -0.74 12.13 17.04
CA SER A 85 0.31 11.65 17.94
C SER A 85 1.13 10.54 17.27
N PHE A 86 0.51 9.59 16.57
CA PHE A 86 1.23 8.54 15.83
C PHE A 86 2.11 9.13 14.73
N ASP A 87 1.61 10.11 13.97
CA ASP A 87 2.43 10.82 12.97
C ASP A 87 3.62 11.55 13.61
N ALA A 88 3.39 12.27 14.71
CA ALA A 88 4.46 12.97 15.43
C ALA A 88 5.52 11.98 15.95
N ILE A 89 5.10 10.85 16.52
CA ILE A 89 5.99 9.79 16.97
C ILE A 89 6.76 9.20 15.78
N ALA A 90 6.12 8.94 14.64
CA ALA A 90 6.79 8.45 13.45
C ALA A 90 7.91 9.40 13.00
N ILE A 91 7.62 10.70 12.91
CA ILE A 91 8.59 11.72 12.48
C ILE A 91 9.74 11.86 13.47
N LEU A 92 9.44 11.93 14.78
CA LEU A 92 10.47 12.05 15.82
C LEU A 92 11.37 10.81 15.86
N LEU A 93 10.78 9.61 15.83
CA LEU A 93 11.55 8.36 15.74
C LEU A 93 12.37 8.30 14.45
N GLY A 94 11.80 8.72 13.32
CA GLY A 94 12.53 8.77 12.05
C GLY A 94 13.74 9.71 12.09
N TYR A 95 13.62 10.83 12.80
CA TYR A 95 14.71 11.79 12.98
C TYR A 95 15.81 11.23 13.89
N PHE A 96 15.45 10.67 15.05
CA PHE A 96 16.42 10.22 16.05
C PHE A 96 17.02 8.84 15.77
N ALA A 97 16.25 7.91 15.19
CA ALA A 97 16.67 6.52 14.99
C ALA A 97 17.20 6.22 13.59
N ILE A 98 17.00 7.13 12.62
CA ILE A 98 17.43 6.92 11.23
C ILE A 98 18.18 8.14 10.71
N HIS A 99 17.46 9.16 10.21
CA HIS A 99 18.07 10.33 9.58
C HIS A 99 17.04 11.44 9.31
N LEU A 100 17.50 12.69 9.21
CA LEU A 100 16.66 13.85 8.88
C LEU A 100 15.89 13.67 7.54
N THR A 101 16.55 13.15 6.51
CA THR A 101 15.91 12.88 5.21
C THR A 101 14.69 11.98 5.36
N PHE A 102 14.81 10.89 6.12
CA PHE A 102 13.71 9.96 6.36
C PHE A 102 12.56 10.66 7.12
N ALA A 103 12.88 11.45 8.16
CA ALA A 103 11.89 12.24 8.90
C ALA A 103 11.12 13.24 8.01
N ILE A 104 11.81 13.92 7.09
CA ILE A 104 11.19 14.82 6.12
C ILE A 104 10.27 14.03 5.17
N MET A 105 10.67 12.85 4.72
CA MET A 105 9.83 12.01 3.88
C MET A 105 8.56 11.56 4.61
N LEU A 106 8.66 11.17 5.88
CA LEU A 106 7.51 10.85 6.74
C LEU A 106 6.56 12.05 6.86
N LEU A 107 7.10 13.26 7.08
CA LEU A 107 6.31 14.48 7.14
C LEU A 107 5.57 14.72 5.82
N ILE A 108 6.26 14.64 4.67
CA ILE A 108 5.66 14.82 3.35
C ILE A 108 4.55 13.78 3.11
N TYR A 109 4.82 12.49 3.36
CA TYR A 109 3.82 11.43 3.25
C TYR A 109 2.61 11.73 4.14
N GLY A 110 2.85 12.09 5.41
CA GLY A 110 1.82 12.41 6.37
C GLY A 110 0.98 13.62 5.94
N LEU A 111 1.57 14.65 5.35
CA LEU A 111 0.85 15.82 4.82
C LEU A 111 -0.02 15.46 3.62
N VAL A 112 0.50 14.66 2.68
CA VAL A 112 -0.26 14.21 1.50
C VAL A 112 -1.40 13.29 1.90
N SER A 113 -1.18 12.38 2.83
CA SER A 113 -2.20 11.51 3.42
C SER A 113 -3.33 12.32 4.07
N LYS A 114 -3.00 13.42 4.76
CA LYS A 114 -4.01 14.34 5.33
C LYS A 114 -4.75 15.11 4.24
N ALA A 115 -4.04 15.66 3.25
CA ALA A 115 -4.63 16.34 2.10
C ALA A 115 -5.60 15.43 1.33
N TYR A 116 -5.34 14.13 1.34
CA TYR A 116 -6.22 13.13 0.75
C TYR A 116 -7.63 13.11 1.37
N SER A 117 -7.73 13.27 2.69
CA SER A 117 -8.98 13.06 3.45
C SER A 117 -9.60 14.33 4.03
N HIS A 118 -8.78 15.34 4.36
CA HIS A 118 -9.21 16.55 5.04
C HIS A 118 -10.18 17.38 4.17
N PRO A 119 -11.33 17.85 4.68
CA PRO A 119 -12.35 18.55 3.91
C PRO A 119 -11.86 19.79 3.15
N GLY A 120 -10.83 20.47 3.66
CA GLY A 120 -10.26 21.65 3.00
C GLY A 120 -9.53 21.37 1.68
N ILE A 121 -9.12 20.12 1.41
CA ILE A 121 -8.45 19.73 0.14
C ILE A 121 -9.15 18.51 -0.48
N ARG A 122 -9.27 17.43 0.29
CA ARG A 122 -9.98 16.19 -0.02
C ARG A 122 -9.67 15.64 -1.42
N LEU A 123 -8.41 15.32 -1.70
CA LEU A 123 -7.97 14.84 -3.02
C LEU A 123 -8.77 13.65 -3.54
N LYS A 124 -9.25 12.77 -2.65
CA LYS A 124 -10.05 11.59 -3.00
C LYS A 124 -11.40 11.89 -3.66
N LYS A 125 -11.85 13.14 -3.58
CA LYS A 125 -13.00 13.65 -4.33
C LYS A 125 -12.76 13.62 -5.85
N TYR A 126 -11.51 13.73 -6.28
CA TYR A 126 -11.13 13.78 -7.69
C TYR A 126 -10.67 12.39 -8.14
N SER A 127 -11.41 11.78 -9.07
CA SER A 127 -11.19 10.39 -9.50
C SER A 127 -9.75 10.08 -9.90
N ILE A 128 -9.24 10.81 -10.89
CA ILE A 128 -7.91 10.56 -11.49
C ILE A 128 -6.80 11.05 -10.56
N ILE A 129 -6.90 12.29 -10.07
CA ILE A 129 -5.86 12.90 -9.24
C ILE A 129 -5.72 12.13 -7.92
N GLY A 130 -6.84 11.82 -7.26
CA GLY A 130 -6.83 11.06 -6.01
C GLY A 130 -6.24 9.66 -6.20
N TRP A 131 -6.65 8.93 -7.25
CA TRP A 131 -6.06 7.62 -7.56
C TRP A 131 -4.57 7.71 -7.87
N PHE A 132 -4.16 8.69 -8.67
CA PHE A 132 -2.76 8.87 -9.06
C PHE A 132 -1.89 9.16 -7.83
N VAL A 133 -2.28 10.14 -7.01
CA VAL A 133 -1.56 10.52 -5.79
C VAL A 133 -1.51 9.36 -4.80
N ALA A 134 -2.62 8.65 -4.59
CA ALA A 134 -2.65 7.51 -3.67
C ALA A 134 -1.65 6.42 -4.10
N GLY A 135 -1.66 6.02 -5.37
CA GLY A 135 -0.73 4.99 -5.85
C GLY A 135 0.73 5.46 -5.93
N LEU A 136 0.98 6.73 -6.27
CA LEU A 136 2.33 7.30 -6.30
C LEU A 136 2.95 7.34 -4.90
N PHE A 137 2.17 7.80 -3.91
CA PHE A 137 2.67 7.95 -2.54
C PHE A 137 2.74 6.63 -1.80
N GLN A 138 1.75 5.73 -1.96
CA GLN A 138 1.81 4.39 -1.36
C GLN A 138 2.79 3.45 -2.06
N GLY A 139 3.10 3.69 -3.35
CA GLY A 139 4.06 2.93 -4.15
C GLY A 139 5.46 3.54 -4.12
N LEU A 140 5.83 4.29 -5.17
CA LEU A 140 7.16 4.84 -5.39
C LEU A 140 7.69 5.63 -4.19
N PHE A 141 6.90 6.57 -3.65
CA PHE A 141 7.38 7.40 -2.54
C PHE A 141 7.67 6.55 -1.31
N THR A 142 6.73 5.69 -0.90
CA THR A 142 6.95 4.73 0.19
C THR A 142 8.15 3.83 -0.08
N PHE A 143 8.29 3.32 -1.30
CA PHE A 143 9.40 2.44 -1.67
C PHE A 143 10.75 3.13 -1.45
N VAL A 144 10.88 4.36 -1.94
CA VAL A 144 12.07 5.20 -1.76
C VAL A 144 12.27 5.56 -0.29
N MET A 145 11.19 5.85 0.45
CA MET A 145 11.25 6.12 1.89
C MET A 145 11.78 4.92 2.66
N CYS A 146 11.28 3.71 2.38
CA CYS A 146 11.81 2.47 2.90
C CYS A 146 13.29 2.29 2.54
N TYR A 147 13.67 2.61 1.30
CA TYR A 147 15.05 2.46 0.83
C TYR A 147 16.00 3.39 1.60
N VAL A 148 15.61 4.65 1.75
CA VAL A 148 16.35 5.64 2.56
C VAL A 148 16.46 5.17 4.01
N GLY A 149 15.37 4.67 4.59
CA GLY A 149 15.35 4.19 5.97
C GLY A 149 16.23 2.96 6.21
N ILE A 150 16.14 1.96 5.34
CA ILE A 150 16.90 0.70 5.46
C ILE A 150 18.39 0.95 5.30
N ASN A 151 18.78 1.77 4.32
CA ASN A 151 20.19 2.02 4.03
C ASN A 151 20.80 3.15 4.88
N SER A 152 20.00 3.90 5.64
CA SER A 152 20.43 5.10 6.39
C SER A 152 21.18 6.12 5.52
N TYR A 153 20.67 6.38 4.31
CA TYR A 153 21.34 7.22 3.29
C TYR A 153 20.75 8.64 3.13
N ALA A 154 21.57 9.54 2.58
CA ALA A 154 21.10 10.81 2.00
C ALA A 154 20.38 10.56 0.65
N LEU A 155 19.50 11.49 0.26
CA LEU A 155 18.55 11.31 -0.86
C LEU A 155 19.23 11.10 -2.23
N GLU A 156 20.46 11.59 -2.39
CA GLU A 156 21.19 11.66 -3.67
C GLU A 156 21.36 10.28 -4.32
N ASN A 157 21.55 9.22 -3.52
CA ASN A 157 21.68 7.85 -4.02
C ASN A 157 20.33 7.16 -4.32
N SER A 158 19.22 7.78 -3.92
CA SER A 158 17.88 7.17 -3.96
C SER A 158 17.08 7.53 -5.22
N LEU A 159 17.61 8.42 -6.08
CA LEU A 159 16.97 8.89 -7.32
C LEU A 159 17.48 8.17 -8.58
N SER A 160 18.31 7.14 -8.43
CA SER A 160 18.82 6.37 -9.55
C SER A 160 17.72 5.52 -10.21
N MET A 161 17.93 5.13 -11.47
CA MET A 161 17.02 4.20 -12.16
C MET A 161 16.91 2.84 -11.47
N SER A 162 17.94 2.39 -10.74
CA SER A 162 17.91 1.13 -10.00
C SER A 162 16.98 1.16 -8.80
N VAL A 163 16.59 2.34 -8.31
CA VAL A 163 15.58 2.54 -7.24
C VAL A 163 14.25 2.99 -7.83
N GLY A 164 14.28 3.92 -8.79
CA GLY A 164 13.07 4.49 -9.39
C GLY A 164 12.21 3.49 -10.15
N VAL A 165 12.80 2.57 -10.91
CA VAL A 165 12.04 1.54 -11.65
C VAL A 165 11.30 0.58 -10.70
N PRO A 166 11.95 -0.04 -9.70
CA PRO A 166 11.26 -0.80 -8.65
C PRO A 166 10.14 -0.04 -7.96
N GLY A 167 10.38 1.22 -7.59
CA GLY A 167 9.35 2.04 -6.95
C GLY A 167 8.16 2.34 -7.87
N LEU A 168 8.38 2.57 -9.16
CA LEU A 168 7.29 2.71 -10.15
C LEU A 168 6.51 1.40 -10.34
N LEU A 169 7.17 0.25 -10.26
CA LEU A 169 6.47 -1.04 -10.26
C LEU A 169 5.57 -1.19 -9.03
N CYS A 170 6.04 -0.75 -7.83
CA CYS A 170 5.17 -0.64 -6.66
C CYS A 170 3.96 0.27 -6.94
N SER A 171 4.18 1.49 -7.45
CA SER A 171 3.06 2.39 -7.81
C SER A 171 2.10 1.74 -8.80
N GLY A 172 2.60 1.00 -9.79
CA GLY A 172 1.80 0.23 -10.73
C GLY A 172 0.87 -0.77 -10.03
N MET A 173 1.40 -1.54 -9.09
CA MET A 173 0.59 -2.49 -8.30
C MET A 173 -0.47 -1.77 -7.48
N LEU A 174 -0.11 -0.65 -6.85
CA LEU A 174 -1.06 0.15 -6.06
C LEU A 174 -2.11 0.77 -6.97
N TRP A 175 -1.76 1.28 -8.15
CA TRP A 175 -2.71 1.80 -9.13
C TRP A 175 -3.68 0.75 -9.66
N ALA A 176 -3.24 -0.51 -9.80
CA ALA A 176 -4.13 -1.62 -10.09
C ALA A 176 -5.03 -1.96 -8.89
N ASN A 177 -4.48 -2.04 -7.69
CA ASN A 177 -5.24 -2.51 -6.53
C ASN A 177 -6.19 -1.46 -5.94
N TYR A 178 -5.80 -0.18 -5.95
CA TYR A 178 -6.50 0.89 -5.25
C TYR A 178 -7.98 1.03 -5.67
N PRO A 179 -8.33 1.05 -6.97
CA PRO A 179 -9.74 1.05 -7.40
C PRO A 179 -10.51 -0.19 -6.92
N MET A 180 -9.84 -1.35 -6.87
CA MET A 180 -10.45 -2.58 -6.36
C MET A 180 -10.79 -2.47 -4.87
N THR A 181 -9.95 -1.78 -4.09
CA THR A 181 -10.22 -1.54 -2.66
C THR A 181 -11.45 -0.65 -2.42
N GLN A 182 -11.89 0.10 -3.42
CA GLN A 182 -13.04 1.03 -3.34
C GLN A 182 -14.34 0.42 -3.89
N ILE A 183 -14.28 -0.76 -4.52
CA ILE A 183 -15.37 -1.26 -5.36
C ILE A 183 -16.68 -1.51 -4.61
N TYR A 184 -16.60 -1.83 -3.32
CA TYR A 184 -17.75 -2.08 -2.45
C TYR A 184 -18.23 -0.81 -1.70
N GLN A 185 -17.51 0.31 -1.84
CA GLN A 185 -17.77 1.56 -1.11
C GLN A 185 -18.53 2.61 -1.93
N HIS A 186 -19.01 2.26 -3.14
CA HIS A 186 -19.61 3.21 -4.09
C HIS A 186 -20.73 4.06 -3.51
N GLU A 187 -21.60 3.48 -2.68
CA GLU A 187 -22.70 4.20 -2.04
C GLU A 187 -22.19 5.18 -0.96
N GLU A 188 -21.30 4.73 -0.09
CA GLU A 188 -20.78 5.53 1.03
C GLU A 188 -19.94 6.71 0.52
N ASP A 189 -19.05 6.44 -0.45
CA ASP A 189 -18.31 7.46 -1.19
C ASP A 189 -19.26 8.43 -1.92
N GLY A 190 -20.40 7.92 -2.41
CA GLY A 190 -21.46 8.72 -3.00
C GLY A 190 -22.08 9.73 -2.05
N LYS A 191 -22.45 9.30 -0.84
CA LYS A 191 -23.04 10.17 0.18
C LYS A 191 -22.13 11.32 0.58
N ARG A 192 -20.80 11.11 0.52
CA ARG A 192 -19.79 12.13 0.81
C ARG A 192 -19.42 13.03 -0.37
N GLY A 193 -19.93 12.73 -1.57
CA GLY A 193 -19.54 13.43 -2.79
C GLY A 193 -18.15 13.04 -3.33
N ASP A 194 -17.57 11.92 -2.87
CA ASP A 194 -16.26 11.45 -3.33
C ASP A 194 -16.38 10.71 -4.67
N LYS A 195 -15.98 11.33 -5.79
CA LYS A 195 -15.99 10.66 -7.09
C LYS A 195 -14.70 9.86 -7.28
N THR A 196 -14.59 8.73 -6.59
CA THR A 196 -13.43 7.83 -6.69
C THR A 196 -13.28 7.22 -8.09
N LEU A 197 -12.10 6.68 -8.43
CA LEU A 197 -11.88 6.07 -9.75
C LEU A 197 -12.83 4.88 -9.97
N SER A 198 -13.03 4.05 -8.96
CA SER A 198 -13.94 2.90 -9.09
C SER A 198 -15.40 3.34 -9.33
N ARG A 199 -15.86 4.42 -8.69
CA ARG A 199 -17.18 5.00 -8.98
C ARG A 199 -17.28 5.57 -10.37
N MET A 200 -16.22 6.22 -10.86
CA MET A 200 -16.16 6.78 -12.21
C MET A 200 -16.25 5.68 -13.28
N LEU A 201 -15.55 4.55 -13.09
CA LEU A 201 -15.54 3.42 -14.01
C LEU A 201 -16.77 2.50 -13.85
N GLY A 202 -17.45 2.59 -12.71
CA GLY A 202 -18.44 1.61 -12.28
C GLY A 202 -17.81 0.27 -11.90
N ILE A 203 -18.61 -0.65 -11.36
CA ILE A 203 -18.15 -1.94 -10.85
C ILE A 203 -17.41 -2.75 -11.93
N ARG A 204 -18.04 -2.96 -13.10
CA ARG A 204 -17.44 -3.76 -14.19
C ARG A 204 -16.25 -3.05 -14.84
N GLY A 205 -16.35 -1.75 -15.07
CA GLY A 205 -15.23 -0.96 -15.60
C GLY A 205 -14.01 -0.99 -14.69
N THR A 206 -14.21 -1.04 -13.37
CA THR A 206 -13.12 -1.24 -12.39
C THR A 206 -12.40 -2.57 -12.65
N PHE A 207 -13.11 -3.68 -12.82
CA PHE A 207 -12.46 -4.97 -13.12
C PHE A 207 -11.65 -4.94 -14.43
N TYR A 208 -12.21 -4.38 -15.52
CA TYR A 208 -11.47 -4.27 -16.79
C TYR A 208 -10.22 -3.41 -16.66
N PHE A 209 -10.34 -2.27 -15.99
CA PHE A 209 -9.21 -1.38 -15.72
C PHE A 209 -8.11 -2.08 -14.93
N VAL A 210 -8.49 -2.74 -13.82
CA VAL A 210 -7.53 -3.46 -12.98
C VAL A 210 -6.86 -4.59 -13.76
N ALA A 211 -7.59 -5.34 -14.58
CA ALA A 211 -7.00 -6.40 -15.41
C ALA A 211 -5.93 -5.86 -16.36
N VAL A 212 -6.19 -4.74 -17.03
CA VAL A 212 -5.23 -4.11 -17.97
C VAL A 212 -4.00 -3.59 -17.23
N VAL A 213 -4.19 -2.79 -16.16
CA VAL A 213 -3.06 -2.23 -15.41
C VAL A 213 -2.24 -3.34 -14.76
N PHE A 214 -2.89 -4.36 -14.18
CA PHE A 214 -2.20 -5.49 -13.56
C PHE A 214 -1.40 -6.31 -14.57
N ALA A 215 -1.89 -6.49 -15.80
CA ALA A 215 -1.15 -7.15 -16.87
C ALA A 215 0.11 -6.36 -17.27
N LEU A 216 -0.01 -5.03 -17.44
CA LEU A 216 1.12 -4.16 -17.74
C LEU A 216 2.17 -4.16 -16.61
N VAL A 217 1.73 -4.14 -15.37
CA VAL A 217 2.61 -4.18 -14.19
C VAL A 217 3.29 -5.53 -14.06
N THR A 218 2.57 -6.62 -14.31
CA THR A 218 3.15 -7.98 -14.35
C THR A 218 4.23 -8.07 -15.43
N LEU A 219 3.97 -7.54 -16.63
CA LEU A 219 4.98 -7.44 -17.67
C LEU A 219 6.19 -6.62 -17.21
N GLY A 220 5.96 -5.48 -16.56
CA GLY A 220 7.02 -4.66 -15.97
C GLY A 220 7.90 -5.42 -14.97
N PHE A 221 7.29 -6.20 -14.06
CA PHE A 221 8.04 -7.06 -13.13
C PHE A 221 8.82 -8.16 -13.86
N VAL A 222 8.22 -8.82 -14.85
CA VAL A 222 8.91 -9.84 -15.66
C VAL A 222 10.13 -9.24 -16.37
N LEU A 223 10.00 -8.07 -16.99
CA LEU A 223 11.12 -7.41 -17.65
C LEU A 223 12.21 -6.99 -16.65
N TYR A 224 11.81 -6.45 -15.50
CA TYR A 224 12.73 -6.05 -14.44
C TYR A 224 13.50 -7.25 -13.86
N LEU A 225 12.81 -8.35 -13.55
CA LEU A 225 13.40 -9.55 -12.95
C LEU A 225 14.31 -10.29 -13.93
N ASN A 226 13.95 -10.37 -15.22
CA ASN A 226 14.84 -10.92 -16.25
C ASN A 226 16.12 -10.10 -16.38
N LYS A 227 16.02 -8.77 -16.37
CA LYS A 227 17.17 -7.87 -16.53
C LYS A 227 18.13 -7.92 -15.34
N ASN A 228 17.61 -7.94 -14.12
CA ASN A 228 18.42 -7.76 -12.89
C ASN A 228 18.72 -9.07 -12.16
N TYR A 229 18.03 -10.16 -12.48
CA TYR A 229 18.22 -11.48 -11.87
C TYR A 229 18.31 -12.55 -12.98
N SER A 230 17.22 -13.26 -13.26
CA SER A 230 17.14 -14.28 -14.30
C SER A 230 15.69 -14.62 -14.66
N ALA A 231 15.50 -15.41 -15.74
CA ALA A 231 14.19 -15.89 -16.16
C ALA A 231 13.50 -16.74 -15.07
N LYS A 232 14.27 -17.45 -14.23
CA LYS A 232 13.75 -18.22 -13.09
C LYS A 232 12.93 -17.35 -12.15
N TYR A 233 13.44 -16.18 -11.76
CA TYR A 233 12.72 -15.28 -10.83
C TYR A 233 11.47 -14.67 -11.44
N SER A 234 11.50 -14.42 -12.74
CA SER A 234 10.31 -13.96 -13.47
C SER A 234 9.22 -15.03 -13.49
N PHE A 235 9.61 -16.29 -13.73
CA PHE A 235 8.68 -17.43 -13.66
C PHE A 235 8.15 -17.65 -12.24
N THR A 236 9.00 -17.56 -11.22
CA THR A 236 8.60 -17.65 -9.82
C THR A 236 7.61 -16.54 -9.44
N TYR A 237 7.83 -15.31 -9.88
CA TYR A 237 6.92 -14.19 -9.66
C TYR A 237 5.54 -14.46 -10.28
N VAL A 238 5.49 -14.85 -11.56
CA VAL A 238 4.22 -15.15 -12.25
C VAL A 238 3.49 -16.31 -11.57
N THR A 239 4.23 -17.35 -11.17
CA THR A 239 3.67 -18.49 -10.43
C THR A 239 3.12 -18.07 -9.08
N ALA A 240 3.85 -17.25 -8.32
CA ALA A 240 3.40 -16.72 -7.03
C ALA A 240 2.13 -15.86 -7.17
N MET A 241 1.96 -15.13 -8.29
CA MET A 241 0.76 -14.35 -8.57
C MET A 241 -0.41 -15.17 -9.15
N GLY A 242 -0.18 -16.43 -9.53
CA GLY A 242 -1.20 -17.33 -10.08
C GLY A 242 -2.47 -17.42 -9.22
N PRO A 243 -2.38 -17.68 -7.90
CA PRO A 243 -3.55 -17.70 -7.01
C PRO A 243 -4.35 -16.40 -7.03
N VAL A 244 -3.67 -15.25 -7.10
CA VAL A 244 -4.31 -13.92 -7.15
C VAL A 244 -5.11 -13.75 -8.43
N ILE A 245 -4.53 -14.12 -9.58
CA ILE A 245 -5.19 -14.05 -10.89
C ILE A 245 -6.40 -14.98 -10.94
N ILE A 246 -6.25 -16.22 -10.48
CA ILE A 246 -7.34 -17.21 -10.44
C ILE A 246 -8.50 -16.67 -9.59
N TYR A 247 -8.20 -16.15 -8.39
CA TYR A 247 -9.23 -15.58 -7.52
C TYR A 247 -9.89 -14.34 -8.12
N PHE A 248 -9.11 -13.45 -8.74
CA PHE A 248 -9.61 -12.26 -9.42
C PHE A 248 -10.59 -12.63 -10.55
N ILE A 249 -10.24 -13.59 -11.41
CA ILE A 249 -11.11 -14.06 -12.50
C ILE A 249 -12.38 -14.69 -11.94
N TYR A 250 -12.25 -15.57 -10.95
CA TYR A 250 -13.39 -16.18 -10.27
C TYR A 250 -14.35 -15.14 -9.70
N TRP A 251 -13.80 -14.13 -9.01
CA TRP A 251 -14.59 -13.06 -8.42
C TRP A 251 -15.24 -12.19 -9.50
N PHE A 252 -14.51 -11.88 -10.57
CA PHE A 252 -15.04 -11.10 -11.68
C PHE A 252 -16.23 -11.81 -12.35
N ILE A 253 -16.15 -13.13 -12.58
CA ILE A 253 -17.27 -13.92 -13.11
C ILE A 253 -18.50 -13.82 -12.19
N LYS A 254 -18.30 -13.88 -10.86
CA LYS A 254 -19.39 -13.71 -9.90
C LYS A 254 -20.02 -12.32 -9.96
N VAL A 255 -19.21 -11.27 -10.03
CA VAL A 255 -19.66 -9.89 -10.12
C VAL A 255 -20.37 -9.61 -11.44
N TYR A 256 -19.88 -10.20 -12.53
CA TYR A 256 -20.49 -10.06 -13.85
C TYR A 256 -21.92 -10.59 -13.84
N LYS A 257 -22.14 -11.75 -13.21
CA LYS A 257 -23.48 -12.35 -13.01
C LYS A 257 -24.33 -11.58 -11.98
N ASN A 258 -23.72 -11.06 -10.92
CA ASN A 258 -24.41 -10.33 -9.87
C ASN A 258 -23.52 -9.26 -9.24
N ALA A 259 -23.81 -7.99 -9.55
CA ALA A 259 -23.02 -6.84 -9.08
C ALA A 259 -22.93 -6.72 -7.55
N THR A 260 -23.90 -7.26 -6.80
CA THR A 260 -23.87 -7.24 -5.32
C THR A 260 -22.72 -8.06 -4.72
N LYS A 261 -22.06 -8.92 -5.52
CA LYS A 261 -20.85 -9.64 -5.12
C LYS A 261 -19.60 -8.77 -5.12
N ALA A 262 -19.67 -7.52 -5.59
CA ALA A 262 -18.62 -6.53 -5.39
C ALA A 262 -18.66 -6.05 -3.93
N ASP A 263 -18.29 -6.95 -3.01
CA ASP A 263 -18.48 -6.78 -1.58
C ASP A 263 -17.15 -6.72 -0.82
N PHE A 264 -17.24 -6.29 0.44
CA PHE A 264 -16.11 -6.18 1.35
C PHE A 264 -15.34 -7.50 1.51
N LYS A 265 -16.04 -8.64 1.58
CA LYS A 265 -15.42 -9.94 1.86
C LYS A 265 -14.49 -10.35 0.73
N HIS A 266 -14.94 -10.26 -0.51
CA HIS A 266 -14.12 -10.64 -1.65
C HIS A 266 -12.97 -9.64 -1.86
N THR A 267 -13.22 -8.35 -1.63
CA THR A 267 -12.17 -7.32 -1.70
C THR A 267 -11.06 -7.58 -0.68
N MET A 268 -11.39 -7.86 0.58
CA MET A 268 -10.40 -8.15 1.61
C MET A 268 -9.67 -9.47 1.37
N TRP A 269 -10.35 -10.47 0.82
CA TRP A 269 -9.69 -11.73 0.47
C TRP A 269 -8.69 -11.56 -0.68
N LEU A 270 -9.03 -10.77 -1.71
CA LEU A 270 -8.09 -10.44 -2.78
C LEU A 270 -6.86 -9.71 -2.23
N ASN A 271 -7.06 -8.71 -1.35
CA ASN A 271 -5.96 -7.99 -0.70
C ASN A 271 -5.08 -8.92 0.13
N PHE A 272 -5.68 -9.79 0.94
CA PHE A 272 -4.94 -10.75 1.75
C PHE A 272 -4.14 -11.73 0.89
N LEU A 273 -4.76 -12.32 -0.12
CA LEU A 273 -4.11 -13.26 -1.04
C LEU A 273 -2.97 -12.58 -1.80
N SER A 274 -3.21 -11.39 -2.34
CA SER A 274 -2.18 -10.62 -3.05
C SER A 274 -1.01 -10.26 -2.14
N ALA A 275 -1.27 -9.75 -0.93
CA ALA A 275 -0.22 -9.42 0.02
C ALA A 275 0.57 -10.66 0.43
N THR A 276 -0.09 -11.79 0.67
CA THR A 276 0.57 -13.07 1.03
C THR A 276 1.49 -13.55 -0.08
N CYS A 277 1.00 -13.61 -1.32
CA CYS A 277 1.80 -14.02 -2.47
C CYS A 277 3.02 -13.12 -2.69
N LEU A 278 2.84 -11.80 -2.62
CA LEU A 278 3.92 -10.83 -2.82
C LEU A 278 4.92 -10.82 -1.67
N ASN A 279 4.45 -10.87 -0.43
CA ASN A 279 5.32 -10.97 0.74
C ASN A 279 6.19 -12.22 0.64
N GLY A 280 5.58 -13.39 0.34
CA GLY A 280 6.32 -14.63 0.14
C GLY A 280 7.35 -14.55 -0.98
N PHE A 281 6.96 -13.96 -2.13
CA PHE A 281 7.88 -13.77 -3.26
C PHE A 281 9.05 -12.85 -2.91
N PHE A 282 8.81 -11.68 -2.30
CA PHE A 282 9.89 -10.74 -1.98
C PHE A 282 10.78 -11.23 -0.84
N ILE A 283 10.25 -12.01 0.11
CA ILE A 283 11.09 -12.72 1.10
C ILE A 283 12.00 -13.71 0.39
N TYR A 284 11.46 -14.56 -0.50
CA TYR A 284 12.25 -15.50 -1.30
C TYR A 284 13.34 -14.78 -2.10
N LEU A 285 12.98 -13.70 -2.82
CA LEU A 285 13.91 -12.93 -3.62
C LEU A 285 15.00 -12.25 -2.76
N PHE A 286 14.64 -11.74 -1.57
CA PHE A 286 15.61 -11.18 -0.62
C PHE A 286 16.61 -12.23 -0.13
N LEU A 287 16.14 -13.43 0.25
CA LEU A 287 17.02 -14.50 0.71
C LEU A 287 18.01 -14.91 -0.38
N TYR A 288 17.57 -14.96 -1.64
CA TYR A 288 18.46 -15.20 -2.76
C TYR A 288 19.45 -14.06 -2.99
N ALA A 289 18.98 -12.81 -3.03
CA ALA A 289 19.81 -11.63 -3.26
C ALA A 289 20.91 -11.46 -2.19
N ARG A 290 20.74 -12.09 -1.02
CA ARG A 290 21.72 -12.13 0.08
C ARG A 290 22.56 -13.40 0.14
N ASN A 291 22.44 -14.27 -0.87
CA ASN A 291 23.15 -15.54 -0.96
C ASN A 291 22.82 -16.53 0.18
N TYR A 292 21.73 -16.34 0.93
CA TYR A 292 21.35 -17.26 2.03
C TYR A 292 20.83 -18.61 1.53
N ILE A 293 20.35 -18.66 0.29
CA ILE A 293 19.74 -19.87 -0.30
C ILE A 293 20.37 -20.29 -1.63
N GLN A 294 21.48 -19.67 -2.04
CA GLN A 294 22.19 -20.03 -3.28
C GLN A 294 22.74 -21.46 -3.29
N LEU A 295 22.96 -22.07 -2.11
CA LEU A 295 23.46 -23.44 -1.98
C LEU A 295 22.38 -24.51 -2.25
N PHE A 296 21.10 -24.12 -2.37
CA PHE A 296 19.97 -25.03 -2.60
C PHE A 296 19.41 -24.94 -4.03
N ASP A 297 20.06 -24.15 -4.89
CA ASP A 297 19.72 -23.91 -6.29
C ASP A 297 20.73 -24.60 -7.23
#